data_AF-A0A0P7UMM9-F1
#
_entry.id   AF-A0A0P7UMM9-F1
#
_cell.length_a   1.000
_cell.length_b   1.000
_cell.length_c   1.000
_cell.angle_alpha   90.00
_cell.angle_beta   90.00
_cell.angle_gamma   90.00
#
_symmetry.space_group_name_H-M   'P 1'
#
loop_
_entity.id
_entity.type
_entity.pdbx_description
1 polymer ?
#
loop_
_entity_poly.entity_id
_entity_poly.type
_entity_poly.pdbx_seq_one_letter_code
_entity_poly.pdbx_strand_id
1 'polypeptide(L)'
;RPNMASLLRETLFEISDQGPAPSKDFYTLVVTRREVIWRWWKISLRSEYRNTQPGQLRESHEEFKDDSVLMHKITVVFGPSILTYVSNLCNGEFDYLDRMPDPLILHIMTFLDLNDALRLRCTSSKYKK
;
A
#
# COMPACT_ATOMS: atom_id res chain seq x y z
N ARG A 1 -24.66 9.41 6.95
CA ARG A 1 -24.16 9.67 5.57
C ARG A 1 -23.17 8.55 5.24
N PRO A 2 -23.28 7.84 4.10
CA PRO A 2 -22.28 6.83 3.74
C PRO A 2 -20.92 7.52 3.55
N ASN A 3 -19.91 7.06 4.29
CA ASN A 3 -18.54 7.54 4.16
C ASN A 3 -17.97 7.01 2.84
N MET A 4 -17.33 7.87 2.02
CA MET A 4 -16.82 7.50 0.68
C MET A 4 -15.80 6.35 0.73
N ALA A 5 -15.13 6.17 1.88
CA ALA A 5 -14.26 5.03 2.17
C ALA A 5 -14.98 3.66 2.13
N SER A 6 -16.32 3.60 2.25
CA SER A 6 -17.08 2.35 2.19
C SER A 6 -17.03 1.65 0.83
N LEU A 7 -16.78 2.42 -0.24
CA LEU A 7 -16.69 1.96 -1.62
C LEU A 7 -15.34 1.30 -1.96
N LEU A 8 -14.35 1.42 -1.08
CA LEU A 8 -13.02 0.86 -1.29
C LEU A 8 -13.00 -0.64 -1.03
N ARG A 9 -12.20 -1.36 -1.82
CA ARG A 9 -11.85 -2.78 -1.60
C ARG A 9 -11.25 -2.96 -0.22
N GLU A 10 -11.35 -4.17 0.32
CA GLU A 10 -10.80 -4.51 1.64
C GLU A 10 -9.27 -4.32 1.69
N THR A 11 -8.57 -4.81 0.66
CA THR A 11 -7.15 -4.56 0.44
C THR A 11 -6.96 -3.27 -0.34
N LEU A 12 -6.24 -2.32 0.27
CA LEU A 12 -5.93 -1.02 -0.32
C LEU A 12 -4.60 -1.05 -1.04
N PHE A 13 -3.60 -1.71 -0.49
CA PHE A 13 -2.27 -1.74 -1.08
C PHE A 13 -1.60 -3.06 -0.77
N GLU A 14 -0.84 -3.58 -1.73
CA GLU A 14 -0.06 -4.80 -1.58
C GLU A 14 1.22 -4.65 -2.40
N ILE A 15 2.36 -4.91 -1.76
CA ILE A 15 3.67 -4.92 -2.40
C ILE A 15 4.50 -6.06 -1.81
N SER A 16 5.32 -6.68 -2.65
CA SER A 16 6.25 -7.73 -2.24
C SER A 16 7.63 -7.45 -2.81
N ASP A 17 8.66 -7.66 -2.01
CA ASP A 17 10.05 -7.48 -2.42
C ASP A 17 10.98 -8.39 -1.59
N GLN A 18 12.20 -8.56 -2.09
CA GLN A 18 13.27 -9.25 -1.38
C GLN A 18 13.98 -8.28 -0.43
N GLY A 19 14.37 -8.77 0.74
CA GLY A 19 15.19 -7.99 1.67
C GLY A 19 16.52 -7.56 1.04
N PRO A 20 17.10 -6.43 1.50
CA PRO A 20 18.42 -6.01 1.05
C PRO A 20 19.49 -7.03 1.43
N ALA A 21 20.56 -7.06 0.64
CA ALA A 21 21.73 -7.89 0.93
C ALA A 21 22.24 -7.61 2.36
N PRO A 22 22.63 -8.64 3.13
CA PRO A 22 22.89 -10.02 2.72
C PRO A 22 21.67 -10.96 2.80
N SER A 23 20.51 -10.47 3.24
CA SER A 23 19.31 -11.31 3.37
C SER A 23 18.73 -11.64 1.99
N LYS A 24 18.16 -12.83 1.86
CA LYS A 24 17.35 -13.25 0.71
C LYS A 24 15.89 -13.49 1.09
N ASP A 25 15.50 -13.08 2.29
CA ASP A 25 14.15 -13.24 2.81
C ASP A 25 13.17 -12.44 1.95
N PHE A 26 11.98 -13.00 1.74
CA PHE A 26 10.91 -12.31 1.02
C PHE A 26 9.97 -11.64 2.01
N TYR A 27 9.56 -10.42 1.69
CA TYR A 27 8.64 -9.64 2.50
C TYR A 27 7.44 -9.23 1.65
N THR A 28 6.28 -9.24 2.28
CA THR A 28 5.03 -8.77 1.68
C THR A 28 4.35 -7.84 2.66
N LEU A 29 4.08 -6.62 2.21
CA LEU A 29 3.33 -5.61 2.95
C LEU A 29 1.93 -5.51 2.35
N VAL A 30 0.90 -5.72 3.17
CA VAL A 30 -0.49 -5.58 2.79
C VAL A 30 -1.16 -4.55 3.69
N VAL A 31 -1.70 -3.48 3.11
CA VAL A 31 -2.48 -2.48 3.82
C VAL A 31 -3.94 -2.72 3.52
N THR A 32 -4.71 -3.01 4.55
CA THR A 32 -6.17 -3.14 4.49
C THR A 32 -6.82 -1.86 5.02
N ARG A 33 -8.15 -1.81 4.96
CA ARG A 33 -8.94 -0.69 5.49
C ARG A 33 -8.82 -0.48 7.01
N ARG A 34 -8.32 -1.47 7.76
CA ARG A 34 -8.26 -1.44 9.23
C ARG A 34 -6.88 -1.73 9.80
N GLU A 35 -6.10 -2.51 9.05
CA GLU A 35 -4.87 -3.10 9.55
C GLU A 35 -3.75 -2.99 8.51
N VAL A 36 -2.53 -2.89 9.01
CA VAL A 36 -1.29 -3.10 8.28
C VAL A 36 -0.81 -4.51 8.58
N ILE A 37 -0.52 -5.27 7.53
CA ILE A 37 -0.10 -6.65 7.62
C ILE A 37 1.30 -6.77 7.04
N TRP A 38 2.23 -7.21 7.86
CA TRP A 38 3.60 -7.52 7.48
C TRP A 38 3.81 -9.02 7.45
N ARG A 39 4.11 -9.58 6.28
CA ARG A 39 4.44 -10.99 6.09
C ARG A 39 5.90 -11.12 5.71
N TRP A 40 6.54 -12.17 6.20
CA TRP A 40 7.90 -12.49 5.79
C TRP A 40 8.07 -13.99 5.63
N TRP A 41 8.92 -14.35 4.68
CA TRP A 41 9.37 -15.71 4.49
C TRP A 41 10.89 -15.75 4.53
N LYS A 42 11.41 -16.45 5.54
CA LYS A 42 12.84 -16.66 5.69
C LYS A 42 13.35 -17.66 4.65
N ILE A 43 14.27 -17.24 3.80
CA ILE A 43 14.89 -18.09 2.78
C ILE A 43 16.32 -18.39 3.19
N SER A 44 16.57 -19.64 3.60
CA SER A 44 17.89 -20.08 4.04
C SER A 44 18.21 -21.48 3.54
N LEU A 45 19.49 -21.68 3.21
CA LEU A 45 20.03 -22.99 2.82
C LEU A 45 20.34 -23.89 4.02
N ARG A 46 20.27 -23.35 5.24
CA ARG A 46 20.56 -24.11 6.46
C ARG A 46 19.39 -25.05 6.79
N SER A 47 19.70 -26.29 7.14
CA SER A 47 18.71 -27.34 7.41
C SER A 47 17.72 -26.96 8.53
N GLU A 48 18.18 -26.18 9.51
CA GLU A 48 17.38 -25.68 10.63
C GLU A 48 16.20 -24.77 10.22
N TYR A 49 16.27 -24.16 9.02
CA TYR A 49 15.21 -23.31 8.49
C TYR A 49 14.42 -23.95 7.34
N ARG A 50 14.68 -25.22 7.01
CA ARG A 50 14.08 -25.90 5.85
C ARG A 50 12.55 -26.04 5.93
N ASN A 51 12.01 -26.06 7.15
CA ASN A 51 10.57 -26.17 7.42
C ASN A 51 10.01 -24.91 8.09
N THR A 52 10.72 -23.77 8.06
CA THR A 52 10.22 -22.54 8.66
C THR A 52 9.05 -22.01 7.83
N GLN A 53 7.89 -21.92 8.48
CA GLN A 53 6.70 -21.35 7.88
C GLN A 53 6.83 -19.82 7.78
N PRO A 54 6.19 -19.19 6.79
CA PRO A 54 6.10 -17.73 6.73
C PRO A 54 5.51 -17.17 8.02
N GLY A 55 6.09 -16.07 8.51
CA GLY A 55 5.58 -15.32 9.64
C GLY A 55 4.65 -14.20 9.19
N GLN A 56 3.76 -13.79 10.08
CA GLN A 56 2.86 -12.67 9.87
C GLN A 56 2.72 -11.85 11.15
N LEU A 57 2.79 -10.53 10.99
CA LEU A 57 2.42 -9.54 11.98
C LEU A 57 1.24 -8.75 11.41
N ARG A 58 0.22 -8.53 12.24
CA ARG A 58 -0.95 -7.72 11.90
C ARG A 58 -1.08 -6.67 12.98
N GLU A 59 -1.15 -5.42 12.56
CA GLU A 59 -1.31 -4.27 13.44
C GLU A 59 -2.47 -3.43 12.95
N SER A 60 -3.20 -2.84 13.88
CA SER A 60 -4.16 -1.79 13.56
C SER A 60 -3.44 -0.55 13.03
N HIS A 61 -4.18 0.35 12.36
CA HIS A 61 -3.63 1.63 11.91
C HIS A 61 -3.13 2.52 13.05
N GLU A 62 -3.64 2.33 14.28
CA GLU A 62 -3.21 3.08 15.46
C GLU A 62 -1.89 2.51 15.99
N GLU A 63 -1.80 1.19 16.18
CA GLU A 63 -0.57 0.51 16.60
C GLU A 63 0.59 0.75 15.62
N PHE A 64 0.30 0.72 14.32
CA PHE A 64 1.31 0.98 13.29
C PHE A 64 1.91 2.40 13.37
N LYS A 65 1.14 3.40 13.83
CA LYS A 65 1.65 4.77 13.98
C LYS A 65 2.66 4.88 15.11
N ASP A 66 2.55 4.01 16.11
CA ASP A 66 3.45 3.98 17.27
C ASP A 66 4.61 2.98 17.08
N ASP A 67 4.49 2.00 16.18
CA ASP A 67 5.57 1.03 15.91
C ASP A 67 6.65 1.56 14.95
N SER A 68 7.60 2.30 15.54
CA SER A 68 8.82 2.74 14.86
C SER A 68 9.68 1.60 14.28
N VAL A 69 9.60 0.38 14.84
CA VAL A 69 10.38 -0.77 14.38
C VAL A 69 9.83 -1.30 13.07
N LEU A 70 8.51 -1.46 12.95
CA LEU A 70 7.89 -1.87 11.71
C LEU A 70 8.04 -0.80 10.62
N MET A 71 7.88 0.48 10.95
CA MET A 71 8.13 1.59 10.02
C MET A 71 9.57 1.56 9.47
N HIS A 72 10.55 1.29 10.33
CA HIS A 72 11.94 1.16 9.91
C HIS A 72 12.14 -0.04 8.98
N LYS A 73 11.57 -1.20 9.30
CA LYS A 73 11.64 -2.40 8.43
C LYS A 73 11.06 -2.14 7.05
N ILE A 74 9.89 -1.49 6.96
CA ILE A 74 9.27 -1.11 5.69
C ILE A 74 10.19 -0.18 4.90
N THR A 75 10.81 0.80 5.56
CA THR A 75 11.74 1.73 4.90
C THR A 75 12.97 1.03 4.36
N VAL A 76 13.51 0.06 5.09
CA VAL A 76 14.70 -0.70 4.68
C VAL A 76 14.42 -1.61 3.50
N VAL A 77 13.23 -2.23 3.45
CA VAL A 77 12.86 -3.19 2.38
C VAL A 77 12.29 -2.49 1.16
N PHE A 78 11.33 -1.58 1.34
CA PHE A 78 10.55 -0.98 0.25
C PHE A 78 10.91 0.49 -0.02
N GLY A 79 11.74 1.10 0.82
CA GLY A 79 12.14 2.49 0.70
C GLY A 79 11.20 3.49 1.40
N PRO A 80 11.66 4.75 1.55
CA PRO A 80 10.94 5.78 2.30
C PRO A 80 9.64 6.23 1.60
N SER A 81 9.59 6.20 0.26
CA SER A 81 8.40 6.59 -0.49
C SER A 81 7.19 5.70 -0.18
N ILE A 82 7.43 4.39 -0.02
CA ILE A 82 6.38 3.44 0.34
C ILE A 82 5.94 3.63 1.79
N LEU A 83 6.86 3.93 2.71
CA LEU A 83 6.48 4.27 4.08
C LEU A 83 5.54 5.47 4.12
N THR A 84 5.89 6.57 3.46
CA THR A 84 5.02 7.76 3.40
C THR A 84 3.65 7.42 2.80
N TYR A 85 3.61 6.63 1.73
CA TYR A 85 2.35 6.19 1.12
C TYR A 85 1.47 5.39 2.09
N VAL A 86 2.07 4.43 2.80
CA VAL A 86 1.36 3.59 3.78
C VAL A 86 0.87 4.43 4.97
N SER A 87 1.69 5.36 5.48
CA SER A 87 1.28 6.28 6.53
C SER A 87 0.09 7.16 6.11
N ASN A 88 0.07 7.65 4.88
CA ASN A 88 -1.06 8.42 4.34
C ASN A 88 -2.34 7.57 4.26
N LEU A 89 -2.22 6.31 3.81
CA LEU A 89 -3.34 5.36 3.82
C LEU A 89 -3.89 5.12 5.24
N CYS A 90 -3.01 4.97 6.24
CA CYS A 90 -3.40 4.83 7.65
C CYS A 90 -4.00 6.12 8.26
N ASN A 91 -3.79 7.27 7.63
CA ASN A 91 -4.42 8.54 7.99
C ASN A 91 -5.78 8.75 7.29
N GLY A 92 -6.17 7.84 6.40
CA GLY A 92 -7.42 7.93 5.64
C GLY A 92 -7.31 8.74 4.34
N GLU A 93 -6.10 9.08 3.92
CA GLU A 93 -5.83 9.71 2.63
C GLU A 93 -5.75 8.63 1.55
N PHE A 94 -6.88 8.38 0.89
CA PHE A 94 -6.99 7.36 -0.15
C PHE A 94 -7.01 7.96 -1.56
N ASP A 95 -6.37 7.28 -2.50
CA ASP A 95 -6.41 7.63 -3.93
C ASP A 95 -7.75 7.21 -4.57
N TYR A 96 -8.83 7.92 -4.25
CA TYR A 96 -10.17 7.58 -4.74
C TYR A 96 -10.26 7.55 -6.27
N LEU A 97 -9.58 8.48 -6.95
CA LEU A 97 -9.62 8.61 -8.40
C LEU A 97 -8.94 7.44 -9.10
N ASP A 98 -7.78 6.98 -8.61
CA ASP A 98 -7.04 5.87 -9.19
C ASP A 98 -7.77 4.53 -8.98
N ARG A 99 -8.60 4.45 -7.93
CA ARG A 99 -9.36 3.25 -7.53
C ARG A 99 -10.78 3.20 -8.12
N MET A 100 -11.23 4.26 -8.76
CA MET A 100 -12.57 4.36 -9.33
C MET A 100 -12.67 3.60 -10.67
N PRO A 101 -13.82 2.95 -10.97
CA PRO A 101 -14.09 2.38 -12.28
C PRO A 101 -14.02 3.42 -13.40
N ASP A 102 -13.42 3.04 -14.54
CA ASP A 102 -13.28 3.91 -15.71
C ASP A 102 -14.61 4.54 -16.20
N PRO A 103 -15.78 3.85 -16.17
CA PRO A 103 -17.03 4.46 -16.59
C PRO A 103 -17.44 5.67 -15.74
N LEU A 104 -17.19 5.64 -14.43
CA LEU A 104 -17.51 6.76 -13.54
C LEU A 104 -16.54 7.93 -13.75
N ILE A 105 -15.27 7.63 -13.99
CA ILE A 105 -14.27 8.63 -14.34
C ILE A 105 -14.66 9.32 -15.66
N LEU A 106 -15.03 8.55 -16.69
CA LEU A 106 -15.48 9.10 -17.97
C LEU A 106 -16.72 9.96 -17.77
N HIS A 107 -17.66 9.53 -16.93
CA HIS A 107 -18.82 10.34 -16.59
C HIS A 107 -18.42 11.66 -15.93
N ILE A 108 -17.48 11.64 -14.96
CA ILE A 108 -16.95 12.88 -14.35
C ILE A 108 -16.29 13.77 -15.41
N MET A 109 -15.53 13.18 -16.34
CA MET A 109 -14.89 13.90 -17.44
C MET A 109 -15.90 14.60 -18.35
N THR A 110 -17.12 14.09 -18.52
CA THR A 110 -18.16 14.79 -19.31
C THR A 110 -18.63 16.10 -18.69
N PHE A 111 -18.40 16.32 -17.40
CA PHE A 111 -18.75 17.56 -16.70
C PHE A 111 -17.57 18.52 -16.56
N LEU A 112 -16.38 18.15 -17.01
CA LEU A 112 -15.16 18.95 -16.90
C LEU A 112 -14.85 19.64 -18.22
N ASP A 113 -14.45 20.91 -18.14
CA ASP A 113 -13.88 21.61 -19.28
C ASP A 113 -12.50 21.06 -19.63
N LEU A 114 -12.05 21.29 -20.87
CA LEU A 114 -10.76 20.80 -21.37
C LEU A 114 -9.58 21.17 -20.45
N ASN A 115 -9.58 22.40 -19.92
CA ASN A 115 -8.54 22.85 -18.99
C ASN A 115 -8.55 22.09 -17.66
N ASP A 116 -9.73 21.77 -17.13
CA ASP A 116 -9.85 21.05 -15.86
C ASP A 116 -9.58 19.56 -16.03
N ALA A 117 -9.94 18.97 -17.18
CA ALA A 117 -9.52 17.63 -17.55
C ALA A 117 -7.98 17.52 -17.64
N LEU A 118 -7.31 18.52 -18.22
CA LEU A 118 -5.85 18.57 -18.28
C LEU A 118 -5.21 18.70 -16.88
N ARG A 119 -5.80 19.51 -15.99
CA ARG A 119 -5.34 19.63 -14.59
C ARG A 119 -5.50 18.32 -13.82
N LEU A 120 -6.64 17.65 -13.99
CA LEU A 120 -6.92 16.36 -13.37
C LEU A 120 -5.95 15.27 -13.85
N ARG A 121 -5.56 15.31 -15.14
CA ARG A 121 -4.49 14.44 -15.67
C ARG A 121 -3.16 14.65 -14.95
N CYS A 122 -2.82 15.88 -14.59
CA CYS A 122 -1.54 16.20 -13.95
C CYS A 122 -1.47 15.78 -12.47
N THR A 123 -2.61 15.64 -11.79
CA THR A 123 -2.66 15.29 -10.37
C THR A 123 -2.74 13.78 -10.10
N SER A 124 -3.26 13.00 -11.04
CA SER A 124 -3.39 11.55 -10.88
C SER A 124 -2.24 10.77 -11.52
N SER A 125 -1.74 9.77 -10.79
CA SER A 125 -0.68 8.88 -11.28
C SER A 125 -1.19 7.97 -12.41
N LYS A 126 -2.48 7.62 -12.39
CA LYS A 126 -3.14 6.75 -13.38
C LYS A 126 -3.00 7.24 -14.83
N TYR A 127 -2.88 8.55 -15.05
CA TYR A 127 -2.79 9.14 -16.39
C TYR A 127 -1.37 9.58 -16.79
N LYS A 128 -0.37 9.31 -15.95
CA LYS A 128 1.04 9.49 -16.31
C LYS A 128 1.49 8.24 -17.08
N LYS A 129 1.29 8.24 -18.39
CA LYS A 129 1.97 7.33 -19.34
C LYS A 129 2.90 8.15 -20.22
#